data_AF-A0AAV6VQ88-F1
#
_entry.id   AF-A0AAV6VQ88-F1
#
_cell.length_a   1.000
_cell.length_b   1.000
_cell.length_c   1.000
_cell.angle_alpha   90.00
_cell.angle_beta   90.00
_cell.angle_gamma   90.00
#
_symmetry.space_group_name_H-M   'P 1'
#
loop_
_entity.id
_entity.type
_entity.pdbx_description
1 polymer ?
#
loop_
_entity_poly.entity_id
_entity_poly.type
_entity_poly.pdbx_seq_one_letter_code
_entity_poly.pdbx_strand_id
1 'polypeptide(L)'
;MATTFRASNLALEDIIAKAAVNGSKRIVIFLENTSGGIPSNKPKVLKAEIDSLVSSHKYIESLKFTRAKKIVFVTTNNECAAQLCSISNRMGIPVSAILQHESVTKKILLKNIPQDIPITEIASEIEAANGLSVTEARRFTRKSEDSTLPTESVLISILGSRLPASIKLWNHFLKPQTTFHHQVKSLSDKTETAGQVEG
;
A
#
# COMPACT_ATOMS: atom_id res chain seq x y z
N MET A 1 -18.42 3.03 13.96
CA MET A 1 -16.97 3.05 14.21
C MET A 1 -16.45 1.68 13.79
N ALA A 2 -15.49 1.58 12.87
CA ALA A 2 -15.11 0.30 12.27
C ALA A 2 -14.06 -0.45 13.12
N THR A 3 -14.25 -1.75 13.35
CA THR A 3 -13.24 -2.58 14.01
C THR A 3 -12.07 -2.81 13.05
N THR A 4 -10.85 -2.50 13.50
CA THR A 4 -9.63 -2.58 12.68
C THR A 4 -8.58 -3.43 13.37
N PHE A 5 -8.00 -4.37 12.62
CA PHE A 5 -6.77 -5.09 12.97
C PHE A 5 -5.61 -4.49 12.18
N ARG A 6 -4.44 -4.39 12.81
CA ARG A 6 -3.18 -4.04 12.16
C ARG A 6 -2.12 -5.04 12.59
N ALA A 7 -1.41 -5.61 11.63
CA ALA A 7 -0.27 -6.45 11.92
C ALA A 7 0.82 -5.63 12.65
N SER A 8 1.60 -6.32 13.48
CA SER A 8 2.75 -5.76 14.19
C SER A 8 3.77 -5.14 13.23
N ASN A 9 4.56 -4.17 13.72
CA ASN A 9 5.61 -3.47 12.96
C ASN A 9 6.67 -4.46 12.44
N LEU A 10 6.49 -4.93 11.19
CA LEU A 10 7.53 -5.61 10.43
C LEU A 10 8.66 -4.62 10.10
N ALA A 11 9.89 -5.12 9.99
CA ALA A 11 10.99 -4.32 9.47
C ALA A 11 10.69 -3.88 8.03
N LEU A 12 11.16 -2.70 7.62
CA LEU A 12 10.91 -2.17 6.27
C LEU A 12 11.46 -3.12 5.18
N GLU A 13 12.60 -3.76 5.45
CA GLU A 13 13.20 -4.73 4.54
C GLU A 13 12.30 -5.95 4.32
N ASP A 14 11.70 -6.49 5.38
CA ASP A 14 10.74 -7.61 5.29
C ASP A 14 9.48 -7.21 4.52
N ILE A 15 8.99 -5.99 4.74
CA ILE A 15 7.84 -5.45 4.00
C ILE A 15 8.16 -5.39 2.51
N ILE A 16 9.33 -4.86 2.16
CA ILE A 16 9.80 -4.75 0.77
C ILE A 16 9.94 -6.14 0.15
N ALA A 17 10.60 -7.08 0.83
CA ALA A 17 10.82 -8.43 0.35
C ALA A 17 9.49 -9.17 0.09
N LYS A 18 8.55 -9.12 1.05
CA LYS A 18 7.23 -9.73 0.91
C LYS A 18 6.38 -9.06 -0.17
N ALA A 19 6.38 -7.73 -0.23
CA ALA A 19 5.64 -7.00 -1.27
C ALA A 19 6.16 -7.33 -2.68
N ALA A 20 7.48 -7.46 -2.82
CA ALA A 20 8.13 -7.83 -4.06
C ALA A 20 7.73 -9.23 -4.57
N VAL A 21 7.80 -10.23 -3.69
CA VAL A 21 7.34 -11.60 -4.00
C VAL A 21 5.89 -11.58 -4.45
N ASN A 22 5.06 -10.77 -3.81
CA ASN A 22 3.65 -10.57 -4.14
C ASN A 22 3.42 -9.55 -5.27
N GLY A 23 4.44 -9.28 -6.07
CA GLY A 23 4.35 -8.58 -7.35
C GLY A 23 4.23 -7.06 -7.26
N SER A 24 4.57 -6.42 -6.14
CA SER A 24 4.77 -4.96 -6.13
C SER A 24 5.83 -4.58 -7.16
N LYS A 25 5.44 -3.75 -8.12
CA LYS A 25 6.32 -3.37 -9.24
C LYS A 25 7.06 -2.08 -8.98
N ARG A 26 6.52 -1.21 -8.14
CA ARG A 26 6.99 0.17 -7.97
C ARG A 26 6.81 0.60 -6.53
N ILE A 27 7.92 0.80 -5.84
CA ILE A 27 8.00 1.13 -4.43
C ILE A 27 8.28 2.63 -4.30
N VAL A 28 7.52 3.30 -3.44
CA VAL A 28 7.67 4.72 -3.16
C VAL A 28 8.14 4.89 -1.71
N ILE A 29 9.25 5.60 -1.54
CA ILE A 29 9.90 5.81 -0.25
C ILE A 29 9.98 7.31 0.02
N PHE A 30 9.63 7.70 1.23
CA PHE A 30 9.83 9.04 1.75
C PHE A 30 11.00 9.03 2.74
N LEU A 31 11.97 9.91 2.55
CA LEU A 31 12.89 10.29 3.61
C LEU A 31 12.40 11.59 4.26
N GLU A 32 12.28 11.57 5.57
CA GLU A 32 11.86 12.72 6.36
C GLU A 32 12.75 12.93 7.58
N ASN A 33 12.83 14.18 8.01
CA ASN A 33 13.44 14.57 9.27
C ASN A 33 12.32 14.98 10.23
N THR A 34 12.35 14.48 11.47
CA THR A 34 11.36 14.76 12.51
C THR A 34 11.35 16.23 12.97
N SER A 35 12.41 17.00 12.74
CA SER A 35 12.64 18.27 13.48
C SER A 35 12.77 19.53 12.61
N GLY A 36 12.65 19.45 11.28
CA GLY A 36 12.79 20.65 10.44
C GLY A 36 12.78 20.46 8.92
N GLY A 37 12.61 19.21 8.47
CA GLY A 37 12.69 18.85 7.05
C GLY A 37 14.12 18.80 6.52
N ILE A 38 14.26 18.38 5.26
CA ILE A 38 15.53 18.22 4.57
C ILE A 38 15.72 19.41 3.62
N PRO A 39 16.86 20.14 3.69
CA PRO A 39 17.12 21.27 2.83
C PRO A 39 17.24 20.83 1.36
N SER A 40 16.51 21.51 0.47
CA SER A 40 16.46 21.20 -0.97
C SER A 40 17.51 21.98 -1.79
N ASN A 41 18.40 22.74 -1.15
CA ASN A 41 19.18 23.79 -1.80
C ASN A 41 20.32 23.27 -2.69
N LYS A 42 20.59 21.95 -2.75
CA LYS A 42 21.65 21.37 -3.61
C LYS A 42 21.30 19.99 -4.18
N PRO A 43 20.44 19.88 -5.21
CA PRO A 43 20.04 18.59 -5.80
C PRO A 43 21.20 17.75 -6.34
N LYS A 44 22.25 18.37 -6.90
CA LYS A 44 23.43 17.66 -7.43
C LYS A 44 24.24 16.97 -6.34
N VAL A 45 24.44 17.65 -5.21
CA VAL A 45 25.16 17.10 -4.05
C VAL A 45 24.38 15.93 -3.46
N LEU A 46 23.06 16.09 -3.32
CA LEU A 46 22.20 15.01 -2.87
C LEU A 46 22.32 13.78 -3.77
N LYS A 47 22.25 13.97 -5.10
CA LYS A 47 22.37 12.84 -6.03
C LYS A 47 23.70 12.11 -5.87
N ALA A 48 24.82 12.83 -5.78
CA ALA A 48 26.14 12.23 -5.57
C ALA A 48 26.24 11.47 -4.23
N GLU A 49 25.63 11.98 -3.15
CA GLU A 49 25.53 11.24 -1.88
C GLU A 49 24.70 9.97 -2.02
N ILE A 50 23.55 10.03 -2.70
CA ILE A 50 22.71 8.83 -2.90
C ILE A 50 23.46 7.79 -3.74
N ASP A 51 24.14 8.23 -4.81
CA ASP A 51 24.93 7.35 -5.67
C ASP A 51 26.08 6.65 -4.91
N SER A 52 26.65 7.29 -3.88
CA SER A 52 27.71 6.71 -3.05
C SER A 52 27.21 5.72 -1.98
N LEU A 53 25.94 5.83 -1.59
CA LEU A 53 25.36 5.02 -0.52
C LEU A 53 24.46 3.89 -1.00
N VAL A 54 23.91 4.05 -2.20
CA VAL A 54 23.04 3.08 -2.84
C VAL A 54 23.81 2.50 -4.02
N SER A 55 24.34 1.29 -3.85
CA SER A 55 25.07 0.60 -4.93
C SER A 55 24.19 0.37 -6.16
N SER A 56 22.88 0.22 -5.95
CA SER A 56 21.88 0.00 -6.97
C SER A 56 21.17 1.29 -7.43
N HIS A 57 21.79 2.47 -7.25
CA HIS A 57 21.21 3.79 -7.54
C HIS A 57 20.67 3.95 -8.98
N LYS A 58 21.23 3.18 -9.94
CA LYS A 58 20.75 3.12 -11.33
C LYS A 58 19.27 2.71 -11.49
N TYR A 59 18.69 2.06 -10.48
CA TYR A 59 17.27 1.65 -10.47
C TYR A 59 16.34 2.69 -9.82
N ILE A 60 16.86 3.86 -9.46
CA ILE A 60 16.03 4.99 -9.00
C ILE A 60 15.39 5.64 -10.22
N GLU A 61 14.08 5.48 -10.37
CA GLU A 61 13.31 6.08 -11.47
C GLU A 61 13.10 7.58 -11.26
N SER A 62 12.94 8.00 -9.99
CA SER A 62 12.61 9.37 -9.64
C SER A 62 13.13 9.71 -8.26
N LEU A 63 13.75 10.89 -8.16
CA LEU A 63 14.15 11.55 -6.92
C LEU A 63 13.55 12.96 -6.92
N LYS A 64 12.70 13.28 -5.95
CA LYS A 64 12.01 14.58 -5.88
C LYS A 64 11.96 15.11 -4.45
N PHE A 65 12.05 16.44 -4.31
CA PHE A 65 11.73 17.10 -3.06
C PHE A 65 10.24 17.45 -3.01
N THR A 66 9.60 17.19 -1.88
CA THR A 66 8.22 17.64 -1.62
C THR A 66 8.21 19.05 -1.05
N ARG A 67 7.07 19.73 -1.16
CA ARG A 67 6.83 21.02 -0.47
C ARG A 67 6.95 20.91 1.05
N ALA A 68 6.74 19.71 1.60
CA ALA A 68 6.93 19.39 3.01
C ALA A 68 8.40 19.10 3.38
N LYS A 69 9.38 19.46 2.52
CA LYS A 69 10.81 19.24 2.73
C LYS A 69 11.17 17.76 2.98
N LYS A 70 10.45 16.83 2.35
CA LYS A 70 10.77 15.39 2.32
C LYS A 70 11.40 15.03 0.98
N ILE A 71 12.23 14.00 0.94
CA ILE A 71 12.72 13.44 -0.32
C ILE A 71 11.85 12.23 -0.66
N VAL A 72 11.40 12.14 -1.91
CA VAL A 72 10.67 11.00 -2.45
C VAL A 72 11.55 10.26 -3.42
N PHE A 73 11.73 8.97 -3.18
CA PHE A 73 12.34 8.03 -4.12
C PHE A 73 11.27 7.13 -4.70
N VAL A 74 11.44 6.80 -5.98
CA VAL A 74 10.66 5.76 -6.64
C VAL A 74 11.61 4.78 -7.29
N THR A 75 11.44 3.50 -7.01
CA THR A 75 12.24 2.42 -7.58
C THR A 75 11.38 1.19 -7.83
N THR A 76 11.78 0.40 -8.82
CA THR A 76 11.21 -0.93 -9.13
C THR A 76 12.06 -2.06 -8.59
N ASN A 77 13.23 -1.74 -8.03
CA ASN A 77 14.19 -2.69 -7.52
C ASN A 77 14.13 -2.77 -5.99
N ASN A 78 14.01 -3.99 -5.46
CA ASN A 78 13.80 -4.23 -4.03
C ASN A 78 15.06 -3.98 -3.20
N GLU A 79 16.23 -4.31 -3.74
CA GLU A 79 17.52 -4.04 -3.10
C GLU A 79 17.76 -2.53 -3.00
N CYS A 80 17.44 -1.80 -4.07
CA CYS A 80 17.48 -0.34 -4.08
C CYS A 80 16.52 0.24 -3.04
N ALA A 81 15.31 -0.30 -2.93
CA ALA A 81 14.34 0.13 -1.95
C ALA A 81 14.85 -0.11 -0.51
N ALA A 82 15.42 -1.29 -0.24
CA ALA A 82 15.99 -1.63 1.06
C ALA A 82 17.13 -0.68 1.44
N GLN A 83 18.11 -0.48 0.55
CA GLN A 83 19.23 0.45 0.76
C GLN A 83 18.76 1.89 1.03
N LEU A 84 17.76 2.36 0.28
CA LEU A 84 17.14 3.66 0.50
C LEU A 84 16.45 3.74 1.87
N CYS A 85 15.85 2.65 2.34
CA CYS A 85 15.21 2.58 3.66
C CYS A 85 16.23 2.55 4.82
N SER A 86 17.43 2.03 4.60
CA SER A 86 18.51 1.99 5.61
C SER A 86 19.21 3.35 5.81
N ILE A 87 18.86 4.36 5.01
CA ILE A 87 19.40 5.72 5.13
C ILE A 87 18.91 6.36 6.44
N SER A 88 19.85 6.67 7.34
CA SER A 88 19.58 7.26 8.66
C SER A 88 20.09 8.69 8.85
N ASN A 89 20.99 9.17 7.97
CA ASN A 89 21.54 10.53 8.01
C ASN A 89 21.72 11.07 6.59
N ARG A 90 21.36 12.33 6.35
CA ARG A 90 21.58 13.06 5.09
C ARG A 90 22.12 14.46 5.39
N MET A 91 23.23 14.86 4.77
CA MET A 91 23.81 16.21 4.95
C MET A 91 23.97 16.62 6.43
N GLY A 92 24.30 15.67 7.32
CA GLY A 92 24.41 15.90 8.76
C GLY A 92 23.07 15.96 9.51
N ILE A 93 21.97 15.68 8.83
CA ILE A 93 20.61 15.70 9.39
C ILE A 93 20.12 14.27 9.57
N PRO A 94 19.68 13.86 10.78
CA PRO A 94 19.07 12.56 10.97
C PRO A 94 17.75 12.46 10.18
N VAL A 95 17.56 11.35 9.49
CA VAL A 95 16.36 11.09 8.69
C VAL A 95 15.83 9.69 8.97
N SER A 96 14.53 9.52 8.77
CA SER A 96 13.85 8.23 8.77
C SER A 96 13.23 7.96 7.41
N ALA A 97 13.23 6.69 7.02
CA ALA A 97 12.56 6.23 5.83
C ALA A 97 11.14 5.73 6.14
N ILE A 98 10.20 6.09 5.28
CA ILE A 98 8.81 5.65 5.35
C ILE A 98 8.38 5.14 3.99
N LEU A 99 7.81 3.94 3.94
CA LEU A 99 7.21 3.40 2.74
C LEU A 99 5.82 4.00 2.52
N GLN A 100 5.51 4.36 1.28
CA GLN A 100 4.14 4.66 0.91
C GLN A 100 3.32 3.36 0.98
N HIS A 101 2.35 3.31 1.88
CA HIS A 101 1.53 2.13 2.13
C HIS A 101 0.90 1.58 0.84
N GLU A 102 0.36 2.44 -0.03
CA GLU A 102 -0.29 2.04 -1.30
C GLU A 102 0.68 1.46 -2.33
N SER A 103 1.99 1.72 -2.22
CA SER A 103 2.99 1.18 -3.15
C SER A 103 3.36 -0.27 -2.84
N VAL A 104 3.20 -0.68 -1.57
CA VAL A 104 3.58 -2.01 -1.07
C VAL A 104 2.38 -2.85 -0.63
N THR A 105 1.16 -2.32 -0.72
CA THR A 105 -0.06 -3.06 -0.36
C THR A 105 -1.14 -2.99 -1.42
N LYS A 106 -2.00 -4.01 -1.43
CA LYS A 106 -3.25 -4.06 -2.18
C LYS A 106 -4.41 -4.15 -1.21
N LYS A 107 -5.44 -3.33 -1.43
CA LYS A 107 -6.71 -3.40 -0.71
C LYS A 107 -7.72 -4.25 -1.47
N ILE A 108 -8.33 -5.21 -0.77
CA ILE A 108 -9.34 -6.13 -1.29
C ILE A 108 -10.57 -6.09 -0.40
N LEU A 109 -11.75 -6.08 -1.00
CA LEU A 109 -13.02 -6.15 -0.30
C LEU A 109 -13.56 -7.58 -0.41
N LEU A 110 -13.79 -8.20 0.75
CA LEU A 110 -14.48 -9.47 0.89
C LEU A 110 -15.90 -9.22 1.40
N LYS A 111 -16.86 -10.00 0.90
CA LYS A 111 -18.28 -9.92 1.24
C LYS A 111 -18.75 -11.28 1.77
N ASN A 112 -19.96 -11.29 2.35
CA ASN A 112 -20.62 -12.48 2.89
C ASN A 112 -19.78 -13.13 4.03
N ILE A 113 -19.09 -12.30 4.82
CA ILE A 113 -18.36 -12.75 6.00
C ILE A 113 -19.29 -12.65 7.21
N PRO A 114 -19.57 -13.75 7.93
CA PRO A 114 -20.40 -13.71 9.14
C PRO A 114 -19.94 -12.63 10.14
N GLN A 115 -20.90 -11.96 10.78
CA GLN A 115 -20.66 -10.75 11.57
C GLN A 115 -20.05 -11.01 12.94
N ASP A 116 -20.33 -12.19 13.48
CA ASP A 116 -19.87 -12.74 14.75
C ASP A 116 -18.38 -13.14 14.72
N ILE A 117 -17.83 -13.39 13.53
CA ILE A 117 -16.43 -13.76 13.38
C ILE A 117 -15.52 -12.54 13.65
N PRO A 118 -14.55 -12.65 14.58
CA PRO A 118 -13.63 -11.59 14.89
C PRO A 118 -12.65 -11.33 13.73
N ILE A 119 -12.28 -10.05 13.57
CA ILE A 119 -11.45 -9.63 12.45
C ILE A 119 -10.02 -10.19 12.47
N THR A 120 -9.52 -10.49 13.67
CA THR A 120 -8.22 -11.11 13.91
C THR A 120 -8.19 -12.55 13.41
N GLU A 121 -9.28 -13.29 13.58
CA GLU A 121 -9.41 -14.67 13.10
C GLU A 121 -9.49 -14.70 11.56
N ILE A 122 -10.23 -13.75 10.97
CA ILE A 122 -10.28 -13.60 9.51
C ILE A 122 -8.90 -13.30 8.94
N ALA A 123 -8.16 -12.38 9.54
CA ALA A 123 -6.79 -12.06 9.10
C ALA A 123 -5.90 -13.30 9.19
N SER A 124 -5.90 -13.99 10.33
CA SER A 124 -5.05 -15.17 10.58
C SER A 124 -5.36 -16.32 9.61
N GLU A 125 -6.64 -16.60 9.36
CA GLU A 125 -7.07 -17.64 8.41
C GLU A 125 -6.65 -17.29 6.98
N ILE A 126 -6.77 -16.01 6.56
CA ILE A 126 -6.32 -15.57 5.24
C ILE A 126 -4.82 -15.80 5.08
N GLU A 127 -4.02 -15.42 6.08
CA GLU A 127 -2.56 -15.62 6.05
C GLU A 127 -2.21 -17.11 5.96
N ALA A 128 -2.81 -17.95 6.83
CA ALA A 128 -2.54 -19.38 6.89
C ALA A 128 -2.97 -20.14 5.62
N ALA A 129 -4.17 -19.85 5.10
CA ALA A 129 -4.77 -20.61 4.01
C ALA A 129 -4.30 -20.18 2.61
N ASN A 130 -3.78 -18.95 2.47
CA ASN A 130 -3.45 -18.36 1.17
C ASN A 130 -1.98 -17.98 1.01
N GLY A 131 -1.17 -18.05 2.09
CA GLY A 131 0.23 -17.59 2.06
C GLY A 131 0.34 -16.08 1.82
N LEU A 132 -0.68 -15.31 2.18
CA LEU A 132 -0.70 -13.85 2.07
C LEU A 132 -0.18 -13.24 3.36
N SER A 133 0.30 -12.00 3.30
CA SER A 133 0.63 -11.22 4.50
C SER A 133 -0.37 -10.08 4.64
N VAL A 134 -1.22 -10.14 5.67
CA VAL A 134 -2.28 -9.17 5.95
C VAL A 134 -1.69 -8.05 6.82
N THR A 135 -1.68 -6.82 6.31
CA THR A 135 -1.16 -5.66 7.06
C THR A 135 -2.24 -4.95 7.86
N GLU A 136 -3.45 -4.91 7.32
CA GLU A 136 -4.61 -4.29 7.96
C GLU A 136 -5.86 -5.06 7.56
N ALA A 137 -6.78 -5.23 8.49
CA ALA A 137 -8.13 -5.70 8.18
C ALA A 137 -9.13 -4.75 8.84
N ARG A 138 -10.20 -4.40 8.14
CA ARG A 138 -11.27 -3.52 8.66
C ARG A 138 -12.65 -4.06 8.33
N ARG A 139 -13.47 -4.26 9.35
CA ARG A 139 -14.88 -4.62 9.20
C ARG A 139 -15.72 -3.36 9.25
N PHE A 140 -16.58 -3.16 8.25
CA PHE A 140 -17.47 -1.99 8.24
C PHE A 140 -18.60 -2.15 9.25
N THR A 141 -19.19 -1.03 9.65
CA THR A 141 -20.35 -0.99 10.54
C THR A 141 -21.45 -0.14 9.94
N ARG A 142 -22.70 -0.53 10.14
CA ARG A 142 -23.88 0.27 9.80
C ARG A 142 -24.55 0.76 11.08
N LYS A 143 -25.19 1.93 11.02
CA LYS A 143 -26.06 2.41 12.09
C LYS A 143 -27.42 1.72 11.97
N SER A 144 -27.94 1.28 13.10
CA SER A 144 -29.33 0.89 13.34
C SER A 144 -29.95 1.90 14.32
N GLU A 145 -31.26 1.85 14.49
CA GLU A 145 -32.03 2.75 15.35
C GLU A 145 -31.44 2.83 16.78
N ASP A 146 -31.06 1.67 17.35
CA ASP A 146 -30.54 1.59 18.74
C ASP A 146 -29.06 1.17 18.87
N SER A 147 -28.36 0.86 17.76
CA SER A 147 -27.00 0.31 17.85
C SER A 147 -26.15 0.46 16.59
N THR A 148 -24.84 0.19 16.71
CA THR A 148 -23.92 0.06 15.58
C THR A 148 -23.67 -1.42 15.32
N LEU A 149 -24.09 -1.93 14.17
CA LEU A 149 -23.98 -3.34 13.81
C LEU A 149 -22.82 -3.57 12.84
N PRO A 150 -21.98 -4.60 13.05
CA PRO A 150 -20.99 -5.02 12.06
C PRO A 150 -21.68 -5.42 10.74
N THR A 151 -21.01 -5.19 9.62
CA THR A 151 -21.48 -5.68 8.32
C THR A 151 -20.74 -6.94 7.91
N GLU A 152 -21.27 -7.61 6.89
CA GLU A 152 -20.65 -8.78 6.27
C GLU A 152 -19.52 -8.44 5.29
N SER A 153 -19.11 -7.17 5.25
CA SER A 153 -18.06 -6.67 4.37
C SER A 153 -16.80 -6.37 5.17
N VAL A 154 -15.69 -6.92 4.71
CA VAL A 154 -14.38 -6.75 5.33
C VAL A 154 -13.38 -6.28 4.27
N LEU A 155 -12.72 -5.17 4.53
CA LEU A 155 -11.61 -4.66 3.73
C LEU A 155 -10.30 -5.23 4.29
N ILE A 156 -9.53 -5.91 3.46
CA ILE A 156 -8.22 -6.47 3.81
C ILE A 156 -7.14 -5.75 3.01
N SER A 157 -6.09 -5.30 3.67
CA SER A 157 -4.85 -4.82 3.06
C SER A 157 -3.83 -5.96 3.11
N ILE A 158 -3.33 -6.39 1.95
CA ILE A 158 -2.30 -7.43 1.83
C ILE A 158 -1.02 -6.83 1.26
N LEU A 159 0.15 -7.35 1.63
CA LEU A 159 1.43 -6.97 1.02
C LEU A 159 1.52 -7.43 -0.43
N GLY A 160 2.03 -6.55 -1.29
CA GLY A 160 2.18 -6.75 -2.72
C GLY A 160 1.06 -6.14 -3.55
N SER A 161 1.13 -6.34 -4.87
CA SER A 161 0.14 -5.82 -5.82
C SER A 161 -0.67 -6.88 -6.55
N ARG A 162 -0.24 -8.16 -6.47
CA ARG A 162 -0.89 -9.29 -7.10
C ARG A 162 -2.18 -9.65 -6.35
N LEU A 163 -3.30 -9.56 -7.07
CA LEU A 163 -4.58 -10.00 -6.56
C LEU A 163 -4.74 -11.50 -6.81
N PRO A 164 -5.00 -12.33 -5.79
CA PRO A 164 -5.36 -13.73 -6.01
C PRO A 164 -6.74 -13.83 -6.67
N ALA A 165 -6.96 -14.84 -7.51
CA ALA A 165 -8.24 -15.05 -8.18
C ALA A 165 -9.38 -15.37 -7.19
N SER A 166 -9.04 -16.04 -6.09
CA SER A 166 -9.91 -16.38 -4.98
C SER A 166 -9.14 -16.31 -3.68
N ILE A 167 -9.82 -15.97 -2.59
CA ILE A 167 -9.33 -16.07 -1.22
C ILE A 167 -10.00 -17.27 -0.58
N LYS A 168 -9.23 -18.25 -0.15
CA LYS A 168 -9.70 -19.33 0.70
C LYS A 168 -9.92 -18.79 2.12
N LEU A 169 -11.07 -19.10 2.69
CA LEU A 169 -11.41 -18.78 4.06
C LEU A 169 -12.18 -19.98 4.64
N TRP A 170 -11.51 -20.77 5.48
CA TRP A 170 -11.94 -22.11 5.90
C TRP A 170 -12.30 -22.99 4.69
N ASN A 171 -13.56 -23.41 4.60
CA ASN A 171 -14.09 -24.29 3.56
C ASN A 171 -14.71 -23.53 2.37
N HIS A 172 -14.55 -22.20 2.31
CA HIS A 172 -15.13 -21.36 1.27
C HIS A 172 -14.07 -20.65 0.43
N PHE A 173 -14.41 -20.39 -0.83
CA PHE A 173 -13.62 -19.55 -1.73
C PHE A 173 -14.38 -18.26 -2.02
N LEU A 174 -13.80 -17.15 -1.62
CA LEU A 174 -14.36 -15.82 -1.80
C LEU A 174 -13.68 -15.14 -2.98
N LYS A 175 -14.48 -14.46 -3.81
CA LYS A 175 -13.95 -13.64 -4.90
C LYS A 175 -13.57 -12.25 -4.35
N PRO A 176 -12.28 -11.88 -4.34
CA PRO A 176 -11.88 -10.57 -3.84
C PRO A 176 -12.31 -9.48 -4.82
N GLN A 177 -12.89 -8.39 -4.31
CA GLN A 177 -13.23 -7.21 -5.08
C GLN A 177 -12.14 -6.14 -4.89
N THR A 178 -11.57 -5.62 -5.97
CA THR A 178 -10.60 -4.52 -5.86
C THR A 178 -11.32 -3.22 -5.53
N THR A 179 -10.92 -2.55 -4.44
CA THR A 179 -11.38 -1.19 -4.18
C THR A 179 -10.64 -0.21 -5.08
N PHE A 180 -11.37 0.37 -6.04
CA PHE A 180 -10.99 1.48 -6.92
C PHE A 180 -9.70 1.34 -7.74
N HIS A 181 -9.86 0.82 -8.97
CA HIS A 181 -9.18 1.25 -10.21
C HIS A 181 -9.98 0.81 -11.46
N HIS A 182 -11.02 -0.02 -11.30
CA HIS A 182 -11.81 -0.54 -12.42
C HIS A 182 -13.19 0.13 -12.64
N GLN A 183 -13.56 1.13 -11.84
CA GLN A 183 -14.87 1.80 -11.97
C GLN A 183 -14.87 3.13 -12.72
N VAL A 184 -13.71 3.71 -13.06
CA VAL A 184 -13.69 4.97 -13.83
C VAL A 184 -13.87 4.73 -15.33
N LYS A 185 -13.45 3.57 -15.87
CA LYS A 185 -13.67 3.26 -17.29
C LYS A 185 -15.14 2.99 -17.67
N SER A 186 -15.98 2.54 -16.73
CA SER A 186 -17.40 2.28 -17.07
C SER A 186 -18.30 3.51 -16.98
N LEU A 187 -17.76 4.67 -16.60
CA LEU A 187 -18.48 5.95 -16.51
C LEU A 187 -18.03 6.95 -17.58
N SER A 188 -16.84 6.78 -18.18
CA SER A 188 -16.42 7.55 -19.36
C SER A 188 -17.07 7.06 -20.67
N ASP A 189 -17.41 5.78 -20.75
CA ASP A 189 -17.89 5.16 -22.00
C ASP A 189 -19.42 5.24 -22.17
N LYS A 190 -20.12 6.00 -21.31
CA LYS A 190 -21.58 6.21 -21.40
C LYS A 190 -22.01 7.61 -21.84
N THR A 191 -21.07 8.48 -22.20
CA THR A 191 -21.35 9.86 -22.64
C THR A 191 -21.14 10.12 -24.14
N GLU A 192 -20.84 9.10 -24.96
CA GLU A 192 -20.57 9.28 -26.41
C GLU A 192 -21.55 8.57 -27.38
N THR A 193 -22.77 8.22 -26.94
CA THR A 193 -23.81 7.67 -27.85
C THR A 193 -25.19 8.31 -27.66
N ALA A 194 -25.25 9.63 -27.45
CA ALA A 194 -26.51 10.38 -27.52
C ALA A 194 -26.28 11.71 -28.25
N GLY A 195 -26.19 11.67 -29.57
CA GLY A 195 -25.98 12.89 -30.36
C GLY A 195 -25.82 12.68 -31.86
N GLN A 196 -26.57 11.75 -32.47
CA GLN A 196 -26.79 11.80 -33.92
C GLN A 196 -28.13 11.12 -34.23
N VAL A 197 -29.18 11.93 -34.32
CA VAL A 197 -30.41 11.57 -35.03
C VAL A 197 -30.74 12.75 -35.94
N GLU A 198 -30.89 12.41 -37.21
CA GLU A 198 -31.19 13.25 -38.36
C GLU A 198 -32.54 13.98 -38.24
N GLY A 199 -32.66 15.10 -38.96
CA GLY A 199 -33.88 15.88 -39.15
C GLY A 199 -33.59 17.31 -39.55
#